data_AF-A0A7S0EI43-F1
#
_entry.id   AF-A0A7S0EI43-F1
#
_cell.length_a   1.000
_cell.length_b   1.000
_cell.length_c   1.000
_cell.angle_alpha   90.00
_cell.angle_beta   90.00
_cell.angle_gamma   90.00
#
_symmetry.space_group_name_H-M   'P 1'
#
loop_
_entity.id
_entity.type
_entity.pdbx_description
1 polymer ?
#
loop_
_entity_poly.entity_id
_entity_poly.type
_entity_poly.pdbx_seq_one_letter_code
_entity_poly.pdbx_strand_id
1 'polypeptide(L)'
;NVRKRLSVQLQETEGNARADGDKSDSPRIPKIIHQIWLGGDIPEQFLAWRNTWMQLHPEWRHILWTEEEVADLPMLNPEAYKNAPNLGAKSDLLRLEVVWRFGGLYIDT
;
A
#
# COMPACT_ATOMS: atom_id res chain seq x y z
N ASN A 1 10.40 5.00 -5.29
CA ASN A 1 10.17 4.02 -6.36
C ASN A 1 9.94 2.62 -5.76
N VAL A 2 8.88 1.91 -6.19
CA VAL A 2 8.40 0.60 -5.70
C VAL A 2 9.48 -0.47 -5.62
N ARG A 3 10.43 -0.48 -6.55
CA ARG A 3 11.50 -1.50 -6.59
C ARG A 3 12.35 -1.52 -5.33
N LYS A 4 12.79 -0.35 -4.84
CA LYS A 4 13.52 -0.25 -3.56
C LYS A 4 12.68 -0.73 -2.37
N ARG A 5 11.34 -0.63 -2.46
CA ARG A 5 10.42 -1.02 -1.38
C ARG A 5 10.19 -2.52 -1.34
N LEU A 6 10.07 -3.15 -2.51
CA LEU A 6 10.03 -4.61 -2.64
C LEU A 6 11.32 -5.23 -2.07
N SER A 7 12.48 -4.61 -2.32
CA SER A 7 13.75 -5.08 -1.76
C SER A 7 13.81 -5.00 -0.23
N VAL A 8 13.34 -3.91 0.38
CA VAL A 8 13.30 -3.77 1.85
C VAL A 8 12.33 -4.78 2.47
N GLN A 9 11.15 -4.98 1.88
CA GLN A 9 10.17 -5.90 2.42
C GLN A 9 10.62 -7.37 2.30
N LEU A 10 11.30 -7.75 1.21
CA LEU A 10 11.92 -9.08 1.08
C LEU A 10 12.98 -9.30 2.18
N GLN A 11 13.82 -8.30 2.45
CA GLN A 11 14.83 -8.37 3.52
C GLN A 11 14.20 -8.47 4.92
N GLU A 12 13.11 -7.74 5.19
CA GLU A 12 12.37 -7.84 6.47
C GLU A 12 11.66 -9.21 6.63
N THR A 13 11.14 -9.79 5.54
CA THR A 13 10.55 -11.13 5.59
C THR A 13 11.57 -12.26 5.75
N GLU A 14 12.79 -12.09 5.24
CA GLU A 14 13.90 -13.06 5.41
C GLU A 14 14.54 -12.95 6.80
N GLY A 15 14.58 -11.74 7.39
CA GLY A 15 15.13 -11.49 8.74
C GLY A 15 14.25 -11.96 9.90
N ASN A 16 12.96 -12.25 9.67
CA ASN A 16 12.01 -12.64 10.72
C ASN A 16 11.96 -14.16 10.97
N ALA A 17 12.82 -14.95 10.33
CA ALA A 17 12.83 -16.42 10.48
C ALA A 17 13.59 -16.92 11.73
N ARG A 18 14.24 -16.06 12.53
CA ARG A 18 14.94 -16.46 13.76
C ARG A 18 14.96 -15.36 14.83
N ALA A 19 13.97 -15.34 15.71
CA ALA A 19 14.12 -14.98 17.13
C ALA A 19 12.81 -15.24 17.91
N ASP A 20 12.91 -16.20 18.83
CA ASP A 20 12.31 -16.31 20.17
C ASP A 20 10.86 -15.89 20.44
N GLY A 21 10.15 -16.84 21.08
CA GLY A 21 8.76 -16.74 21.47
C GLY A 21 8.47 -15.61 22.47
N ASP A 22 7.55 -14.74 22.06
CA ASP A 22 6.69 -13.98 22.97
C ASP A 22 5.23 -14.24 22.61
N LYS A 23 4.44 -14.67 23.60
CA LYS A 23 3.05 -15.07 23.44
C LYS A 23 2.15 -13.82 23.37
N SER A 24 2.08 -13.21 22.19
CA SER A 24 0.89 -12.50 21.73
C SER A 24 0.66 -12.81 20.25
N ASP A 25 0.27 -14.05 19.94
CA ASP A 25 0.03 -14.55 18.56
C ASP A 25 -1.25 -14.00 17.91
N SER A 26 -1.61 -12.75 18.21
CA SER A 26 -2.56 -12.01 17.39
C SER A 26 -1.80 -11.53 16.15
N PRO A 27 -2.22 -11.87 14.91
CA PRO A 27 -1.58 -11.30 13.73
C PRO A 27 -1.68 -9.78 13.80
N ARG A 28 -0.53 -9.11 14.00
CA ARG A 28 -0.47 -7.66 14.05
C ARG A 28 -0.53 -7.16 12.61
N ILE A 29 -1.52 -6.31 12.33
CA ILE A 29 -1.62 -5.61 11.03
C ILE A 29 -0.33 -4.80 10.84
N PRO A 30 0.41 -4.98 9.72
CA PRO A 30 1.58 -4.16 9.42
C PRO A 30 1.24 -2.67 9.51
N LYS A 31 2.11 -1.85 10.12
CA LYS A 31 1.91 -0.40 10.27
C LYS A 31 2.15 0.34 8.94
N ILE A 32 1.37 0.00 7.92
CA ILE A 32 1.41 0.57 6.57
C ILE A 32 0.02 1.09 6.22
N ILE A 33 -0.08 2.36 5.85
CA ILE A 33 -1.27 2.97 5.28
C ILE A 33 -1.09 3.06 3.78
N HIS A 34 -2.04 2.47 3.06
CA HIS A 34 -2.14 2.51 1.61
C HIS A 34 -3.28 3.43 1.19
N GLN A 35 -2.97 4.36 0.30
CA GLN A 35 -3.92 5.26 -0.34
C GLN A 35 -3.70 5.19 -1.85
N ILE A 36 -4.77 5.31 -2.63
CA ILE A 36 -4.71 5.21 -4.10
C ILE A 36 -5.22 6.53 -4.67
N TRP A 37 -4.46 7.11 -5.60
CA TRP A 37 -4.95 8.22 -6.40
C TRP A 37 -4.55 8.03 -7.86
N LEU A 38 -5.54 7.95 -8.74
CA LEU A 38 -5.36 7.71 -10.17
C LEU A 38 -6.08 8.81 -10.95
N GLY A 39 -5.52 9.21 -12.10
CA GLY A 39 -6.18 10.16 -12.99
C GLY A 39 -5.72 11.61 -12.84
N GLY A 40 -4.43 11.81 -12.50
CA GLY A 40 -3.80 13.13 -12.49
C GLY A 40 -3.67 13.75 -11.10
N ASP A 41 -3.82 15.07 -11.02
CA ASP A 41 -3.52 15.85 -9.82
C ASP A 41 -4.49 15.55 -8.67
N ILE A 42 -3.97 15.58 -7.45
CA ILE A 42 -4.73 15.33 -6.22
C ILE A 42 -5.34 16.66 -5.74
N PRO A 43 -6.66 16.77 -5.61
CA PRO A 43 -7.33 17.89 -4.96
C PRO A 43 -6.78 18.17 -3.56
N GLU A 44 -6.65 19.45 -3.23
CA GLU A 44 -6.06 19.93 -1.98
C GLU A 44 -6.74 19.34 -0.73
N GLN A 45 -8.05 19.15 -0.78
CA GLN A 45 -8.83 18.53 0.30
C GLN A 45 -8.35 17.11 0.66
N PHE A 46 -8.00 16.29 -0.34
CA PHE A 46 -7.53 14.92 -0.13
C PHE A 46 -6.08 14.91 0.35
N LEU A 47 -5.26 15.87 -0.10
CA LEU A 47 -3.94 16.11 0.49
C LEU A 47 -4.04 16.50 1.97
N ALA A 48 -5.00 17.35 2.32
CA ALA A 48 -5.24 17.74 3.71
C ALA A 48 -5.62 16.54 4.58
N TRP A 49 -6.54 15.68 4.12
CA TRP A 49 -6.91 14.46 4.85
C TRP A 49 -5.76 13.46 4.94
N ARG A 50 -5.00 13.26 3.86
CA ARG A 50 -3.77 12.46 3.92
C ARG A 50 -2.80 12.97 4.98
N ASN A 51 -2.63 14.29 5.07
CA ASN A 51 -1.74 14.88 6.06
C ASN A 51 -2.23 14.66 7.51
N THR A 52 -3.54 14.67 7.77
CA THR A 52 -4.06 14.35 9.11
C THR A 52 -3.75 12.91 9.50
N TRP A 53 -3.89 11.95 8.57
CA TRP A 53 -3.50 10.56 8.81
C TRP A 53 -2.01 10.42 9.12
N MET A 54 -1.15 11.13 8.38
CA MET A 54 0.30 11.14 8.62
C MET A 54 0.66 11.71 10.01
N GLN A 55 -0.01 12.78 10.42
CA GLN A 55 0.23 13.42 11.72
C GLN A 55 -0.26 12.56 12.89
N LEU A 56 -1.41 11.90 12.74
CA LEU A 56 -1.99 11.03 13.77
C LEU A 56 -1.26 9.69 13.89
N HIS A 57 -0.59 9.24 12.84
CA HIS A 57 0.10 7.95 12.79
C HIS A 57 1.56 8.14 12.32
N PRO A 58 2.40 8.83 13.10
CA PRO A 58 3.77 9.19 12.68
C PRO A 58 4.70 7.97 12.57
N GLU A 59 4.40 6.89 13.31
CA GLU A 59 5.15 5.63 13.24
C GLU A 59 4.72 4.74 12.06
N TRP A 60 3.58 5.05 11.43
CA TRP A 60 3.08 4.26 10.32
C TRP A 60 3.73 4.74 9.04
N ARG A 61 4.02 3.78 8.15
CA ARG A 61 4.49 4.09 6.81
C ARG A 61 3.31 4.47 5.94
N HIS A 62 3.39 5.60 5.24
CA HIS A 62 2.35 6.05 4.33
C HIS A 62 2.78 5.85 2.88
N ILE A 63 1.96 5.15 2.10
CA ILE A 63 2.20 4.89 0.68
C ILE A 63 1.00 5.41 -0.11
N LEU A 64 1.28 6.36 -0.99
CA LEU A 64 0.35 6.80 -2.01
C LEU A 64 0.68 6.07 -3.31
N TRP A 65 -0.30 5.35 -3.85
CA TRP A 65 -0.20 4.63 -5.12
C TRP A 65 -0.77 5.50 -6.24
N THR A 66 0.13 6.13 -6.98
CA THR A 66 -0.15 6.85 -8.23
C THR A 66 0.07 5.94 -9.44
N GLU A 67 -0.30 6.37 -10.64
CA GLU A 67 -0.03 5.62 -11.87
C GLU A 67 1.46 5.31 -12.07
N GLU A 68 2.35 6.23 -11.66
CA GLU A 68 3.80 6.02 -11.68
C GLU A 68 4.23 4.90 -10.71
N GLU A 69 3.70 4.93 -9.48
CA GLU A 69 3.98 3.90 -8.49
C GLU A 69 3.47 2.54 -8.92
N VAL A 70 2.29 2.53 -9.54
CA VAL A 70 1.64 1.32 -10.03
C VAL A 70 2.38 0.72 -11.23
N ALA A 71 3.00 1.53 -12.09
CA ALA A 71 3.75 1.05 -13.26
C ALA A 71 4.93 0.13 -12.90
N ASP A 72 5.51 0.29 -11.70
CA ASP A 72 6.59 -0.55 -11.18
C ASP A 72 6.09 -1.70 -10.27
N LEU A 73 4.77 -1.83 -10.07
CA LEU A 73 4.19 -2.89 -9.25
C LEU A 73 3.95 -4.16 -10.09
N PRO A 74 4.61 -5.30 -9.77
CA PRO A 74 4.40 -6.55 -10.48
C PRO A 74 3.07 -7.19 -10.06
N MET A 75 1.95 -6.66 -10.55
CA MET A 75 0.61 -7.12 -10.19
C MET A 75 0.40 -8.60 -10.48
N LEU A 76 -0.42 -9.26 -9.66
CA LEU A 76 -0.83 -10.64 -9.89
C LEU A 76 -1.66 -10.78 -11.17
N ASN A 77 -2.54 -9.82 -11.44
CA ASN A 77 -3.38 -9.79 -12.65
C ASN A 77 -3.33 -8.43 -13.36
N PRO A 78 -2.24 -8.15 -14.10
CA PRO A 78 -2.04 -6.86 -14.76
C PRO A 78 -3.09 -6.61 -15.86
N GLU A 79 -3.60 -7.66 -16.51
CA GLU A 79 -4.61 -7.54 -17.56
C GLU A 79 -5.97 -7.12 -17.00
N ALA A 80 -6.40 -7.66 -15.85
CA ALA A 80 -7.62 -7.20 -15.19
C ALA A 80 -7.53 -5.73 -14.79
N TYR A 81 -6.39 -5.32 -14.22
CA TYR A 81 -6.17 -3.91 -13.86
C TYR A 81 -6.17 -3.01 -15.11
N LYS A 82 -5.49 -3.41 -16.18
CA LYS A 82 -5.41 -2.67 -17.43
C LYS A 82 -6.80 -2.46 -18.05
N ASN A 83 -7.60 -3.53 -18.13
CA ASN A 83 -8.90 -3.55 -18.80
C ASN A 83 -10.09 -3.12 -17.90
N ALA A 84 -9.83 -2.71 -16.65
CA ALA A 84 -10.87 -2.21 -15.76
C ALA A 84 -11.61 -1.00 -16.37
N PRO A 85 -12.95 -0.94 -16.24
CA PRO A 85 -13.79 -0.03 -17.02
C PRO A 85 -13.66 1.45 -16.62
N ASN A 86 -13.14 1.74 -15.42
CA ASN A 86 -12.95 3.10 -14.92
C ASN A 86 -11.89 3.12 -13.80
N LEU A 87 -11.51 4.32 -13.36
CA LEU A 87 -10.50 4.52 -12.31
C LEU A 87 -10.93 3.95 -10.95
N GLY A 88 -12.22 3.96 -10.64
CA GLY A 88 -12.75 3.33 -9.42
C GLY A 88 -12.51 1.82 -9.42
N ALA A 89 -12.86 1.15 -10.52
CA ALA A 89 -12.59 -0.28 -10.69
C ALA A 89 -11.08 -0.61 -10.68
N LYS A 90 -10.22 0.29 -11.21
CA LYS A 90 -8.77 0.17 -11.05
C LYS A 90 -8.36 0.25 -9.57
N SER A 91 -8.91 1.20 -8.83
CA SER A 91 -8.66 1.32 -7.38
C SER A 91 -9.13 0.08 -6.61
N ASP A 92 -10.26 -0.51 -6.98
CA ASP A 92 -10.78 -1.74 -6.38
C ASP A 92 -9.85 -2.95 -6.57
N LEU A 93 -9.25 -3.08 -7.76
CA LEU A 93 -8.27 -4.14 -8.00
C LEU A 93 -6.95 -3.85 -7.26
N LEU A 94 -6.49 -2.60 -7.31
CA LEU A 94 -5.22 -2.21 -6.72
C LEU A 94 -5.24 -2.28 -5.19
N ARG A 95 -6.34 -1.94 -4.52
CA ARG A 95 -6.44 -2.05 -3.04
C ARG A 95 -6.27 -3.51 -2.59
N LEU A 96 -6.84 -4.45 -3.34
CA LEU A 96 -6.72 -5.89 -3.06
C LEU A 96 -5.28 -6.35 -3.29
N GLU A 97 -4.66 -5.94 -4.40
CA GLU A 97 -3.27 -6.27 -4.73
C GLU A 97 -2.30 -5.77 -3.64
N VAL A 98 -2.41 -4.50 -3.22
CA VAL A 98 -1.45 -3.91 -2.27
C VAL A 98 -1.65 -4.46 -0.86
N VAL A 99 -2.88 -4.67 -0.40
CA VAL A 99 -3.13 -5.27 0.92
C VAL A 99 -2.74 -6.74 0.92
N TRP A 100 -3.02 -7.50 -0.14
CA TRP A 100 -2.59 -8.89 -0.25
C TRP A 100 -1.06 -9.03 -0.20
N ARG A 101 -0.35 -8.13 -0.89
CA ARG A 101 1.11 -8.16 -1.01
C ARG A 101 1.85 -7.62 0.22
N PHE A 102 1.36 -6.52 0.79
CA PHE A 102 2.08 -5.77 1.82
C PHE A 102 1.41 -5.85 3.20
N GLY A 103 0.19 -6.37 3.29
CA GLY A 103 -0.66 -6.25 4.47
C GLY A 103 -1.10 -4.79 4.67
N GLY A 104 -1.27 -4.41 5.93
CA GLY A 104 -1.55 -3.02 6.30
C GLY A 104 -3.02 -2.62 6.15
N LEU A 105 -3.24 -1.31 6.16
CA LEU A 105 -4.54 -0.66 6.14
C LEU A 105 -4.70 0.13 4.85
N TYR A 106 -5.74 -0.18 4.07
CA TYR A 106 -6.19 0.69 2.99
C TYR A 106 -7.16 1.74 3.54
N ILE A 107 -6.99 2.98 3.10
CA ILE A 107 -7.88 4.10 3.43
C ILE A 107 -8.16 4.87 2.14
N ASP A 108 -9.43 5.25 1.93
CA ASP A 108 -9.77 6.08 0.79
C ASP A 108 -9.12 7.47 0.90
N THR A 109 -8.74 8.00 -0.26
CA THR A 109 -8.29 9.39 -0.41
C THR A 109 -9.48 10.32 -0.54
#